data_AF-A0A0W0TKN6-F1
#
_entry.id   AF-A0A0W0TKN6-F1
#
_cell.length_a   1.000
_cell.length_b   1.000
_cell.length_c   1.000
_cell.angle_alpha   90.00
_cell.angle_beta   90.00
_cell.angle_gamma   90.00
#
_symmetry.space_group_name_H-M   'P 1'
#
loop_
_entity.id
_entity.type
_entity.pdbx_description
1 polymer ?
#
loop_
_entity_poly.entity_id
_entity_poly.type
_entity_poly.pdbx_seq_one_letter_code
_entity_poly.pdbx_strand_id
1 'polypeptide(L)'
;MKLLPTSALFFVAISCFASENDTQAYADYCLESGGQVEEMPAQFDGPFGQVHGSSRQFCTFNIDKGFVVVGLESFASAKPNIAAT
;
A
#
# COMPACT_ATOMS: atom_id res chain seq x y z
N MET A 1 14.26 43.16 45.20
CA MET A 1 15.29 42.30 44.57
C MET A 1 14.64 41.01 44.11
N LYS A 2 15.10 40.51 42.97
CA LYS A 2 14.53 39.47 42.10
C LYS A 2 14.14 38.16 42.80
N LEU A 3 12.98 37.62 42.41
CA LEU A 3 12.69 36.19 42.40
C LEU A 3 12.02 35.88 41.05
N LEU A 4 12.75 35.19 40.16
CA LEU A 4 12.19 34.57 38.94
C LEU A 4 11.63 33.19 39.32
N PRO A 5 10.44 32.81 38.84
CA PRO A 5 10.11 31.40 38.69
C PRO A 5 10.54 30.94 37.30
N THR A 6 11.54 30.06 37.27
CA THR A 6 11.93 29.24 36.13
C THR A 6 10.78 28.33 35.73
N SER A 7 9.98 28.77 34.76
CA SER A 7 9.00 27.93 34.08
C SER A 7 9.72 27.13 32.99
N ALA A 8 10.13 25.91 33.33
CA ALA A 8 10.69 24.96 32.38
C ALA A 8 9.55 24.42 31.49
N LEU A 9 9.40 25.02 30.31
CA LEU A 9 8.60 24.47 29.22
C LEU A 9 9.31 23.20 28.72
N PHE A 10 8.88 22.04 29.22
CA PHE A 10 9.22 20.74 28.66
C PHE A 10 8.54 20.62 27.29
N PHE A 11 9.24 21.02 26.23
CA PHE A 11 8.91 20.63 24.85
C PHE A 11 9.20 19.14 24.71
N VAL A 12 8.16 18.31 24.85
CA VAL A 12 8.21 16.91 24.45
C VAL A 12 8.17 16.90 22.91
N ALA A 13 9.35 16.90 22.30
CA ALA A 13 9.49 16.59 20.89
C ALA A 13 9.16 15.10 20.70
N ILE A 14 7.89 14.81 20.40
CA ILE A 14 7.47 13.50 19.91
C ILE A 14 8.06 13.40 18.50
N SER A 15 9.24 12.81 18.40
CA SER A 15 9.80 12.37 17.12
C SER A 15 8.88 11.28 16.58
N CYS A 16 7.91 11.67 15.77
CA CYS A 16 7.08 10.72 15.03
C CYS A 16 7.98 10.10 13.95
N PHE A 17 8.55 8.93 14.24
CA PHE A 17 9.20 8.12 13.22
C PHE A 17 8.08 7.44 12.41
N ALA A 18 7.67 8.07 11.31
CA ALA A 18 6.89 7.38 10.28
C ALA A 18 7.85 6.42 9.57
N SER A 19 7.84 5.15 9.98
CA SER A 19 8.41 4.09 9.15
C SER A 19 7.43 3.89 8.00
N GLU A 20 7.66 4.53 6.86
CA GLU A 20 6.96 4.21 5.62
C GLU A 20 7.27 2.75 5.29
N ASN A 21 6.33 1.86 5.62
CA ASN A 21 6.30 0.56 4.99
C ASN A 21 5.80 0.82 3.57
N ASP A 22 6.65 0.64 2.57
CA ASP A 22 6.33 0.88 1.16
C ASP A 22 5.00 0.22 0.75
N THR A 23 4.74 -0.98 1.29
CA THR A 23 3.48 -1.71 1.08
C THR A 23 2.26 -0.94 1.58
N GLN A 24 2.40 -0.25 2.71
CA GLN A 24 1.33 0.57 3.28
C GLN A 24 1.07 1.81 2.42
N ALA A 25 2.13 2.47 1.94
CA ALA A 25 1.99 3.61 1.03
C ALA A 25 1.28 3.22 -0.28
N TYR A 26 1.55 2.03 -0.81
CA TYR A 26 0.88 1.49 -1.99
C TYR A 26 -0.59 1.13 -1.73
N ALA A 27 -0.89 0.60 -0.54
CA ALA A 27 -2.26 0.35 -0.11
C ALA A 27 -3.06 1.66 0.03
N ASP A 28 -2.47 2.69 0.62
CA ASP A 28 -3.09 4.00 0.77
C ASP A 28 -3.36 4.63 -0.61
N TYR A 29 -2.37 4.58 -1.53
CA TYR A 29 -2.54 5.04 -2.91
C TYR A 29 -3.66 4.31 -3.65
N CYS A 30 -3.81 3.00 -3.44
CA CYS A 30 -4.91 2.22 -4.01
C CYS A 30 -6.28 2.78 -3.57
N LEU A 31 -6.45 3.00 -2.27
CA LEU A 31 -7.71 3.50 -1.70
C LEU A 31 -8.01 4.92 -2.18
N GLU A 32 -7.01 5.80 -2.22
CA GLU A 32 -7.15 7.17 -2.72
C GLU A 32 -7.52 7.21 -4.22
N SER A 33 -7.06 6.22 -4.98
CA SER A 33 -7.38 6.05 -6.40
C SER A 33 -8.78 5.46 -6.64
N GLY A 34 -9.54 5.14 -5.58
CA GLY A 34 -10.88 4.56 -5.65
C GLY A 34 -10.89 3.03 -5.84
N GLY A 35 -9.75 2.37 -5.63
CA GLY A 35 -9.64 0.92 -5.61
C GLY A 35 -9.91 0.32 -4.23
N GLN A 36 -9.80 -0.99 -4.12
CA GLN A 36 -9.82 -1.72 -2.84
C GLN A 36 -8.60 -2.62 -2.72
N VAL A 37 -8.07 -2.77 -1.51
CA VAL A 37 -6.94 -3.66 -1.24
C VAL A 37 -7.48 -5.03 -0.87
N GLU A 38 -7.12 -6.05 -1.65
CA GLU A 38 -7.56 -7.44 -1.45
C GLU A 38 -6.36 -8.38 -1.45
N GLU A 39 -6.37 -9.36 -0.54
CA GLU A 39 -5.38 -10.44 -0.51
C GLU A 39 -5.89 -11.60 -1.38
N MET A 40 -5.15 -11.92 -2.45
CA MET A 40 -5.52 -12.95 -3.41
C MET A 40 -4.30 -13.82 -3.79
N PRO A 41 -4.50 -15.10 -4.16
CA PRO A 41 -3.42 -15.91 -4.71
C PRO A 41 -2.99 -15.37 -6.08
N ALA A 42 -1.69 -15.16 -6.28
CA ALA A 42 -1.19 -14.83 -7.62
C ALA A 42 -1.44 -16.01 -8.57
N GLN A 43 -2.00 -15.75 -9.75
CA GLN A 43 -2.30 -16.79 -10.73
C GLN A 43 -1.44 -16.60 -11.98
N PHE A 44 -0.88 -17.70 -12.48
CA PHE A 44 -0.02 -17.71 -13.65
C PHE A 44 -0.48 -18.79 -14.64
N ASP A 45 -0.49 -18.47 -15.93
CA ASP A 45 -0.72 -19.48 -16.97
C ASP A 45 0.56 -20.30 -17.20
N GLY A 46 0.45 -21.61 -17.01
CA GLY A 46 1.52 -22.57 -17.25
C GLY A 46 1.19 -23.55 -18.38
N PRO A 47 2.17 -24.35 -18.84
CA PRO A 47 1.98 -25.31 -19.93
C PRO A 47 0.89 -26.38 -19.67
N PHE A 48 0.55 -26.60 -18.40
CA PHE A 48 -0.41 -27.61 -17.96
C PHE A 48 -1.68 -27.02 -17.34
N GLY A 49 -1.91 -25.71 -17.51
CA GLY A 49 -3.03 -24.98 -16.90
C GLY A 49 -2.58 -23.90 -15.93
N GLN A 50 -3.52 -23.42 -15.11
CA GLN A 50 -3.27 -22.33 -14.17
C GLN A 50 -2.49 -22.83 -12.94
N VAL A 51 -1.43 -22.09 -12.59
CA VAL A 51 -0.63 -22.30 -11.39
C VAL A 51 -0.95 -21.20 -10.39
N HIS A 52 -1.28 -21.58 -9.16
CA HIS A 52 -1.49 -20.65 -8.06
C HIS A 52 -0.21 -20.48 -7.24
N GLY A 53 0.25 -19.25 -7.11
CA GLY A 53 1.38 -18.86 -6.26
C GLY A 53 0.93 -18.43 -4.85
N SER A 54 1.87 -17.86 -4.11
CA SER A 54 1.61 -17.27 -2.79
C SER A 54 0.57 -16.14 -2.86
N SER A 55 -0.24 -16.00 -1.81
CA SER A 55 -1.12 -14.84 -1.64
C SER A 55 -0.32 -13.53 -1.59
N ARG A 56 -0.84 -12.51 -2.27
CA ARG A 56 -0.29 -11.15 -2.33
C ARG A 56 -1.43 -10.14 -2.22
N GLN A 57 -1.09 -8.91 -1.86
CA GLN A 57 -2.04 -7.82 -1.86
C GLN A 57 -2.14 -7.18 -3.24
N PHE A 58 -3.36 -6.99 -3.71
CA PHE A 58 -3.68 -6.35 -4.97
C PHE A 58 -4.62 -5.18 -4.73
N CYS A 59 -4.49 -4.16 -5.57
CA CYS A 59 -5.48 -3.12 -5.76
C CYS A 59 -6.50 -3.55 -6.82
N THR A 60 -7.75 -3.69 -6.43
CA THR A 60 -8.87 -4.06 -7.29
C THR A 60 -9.70 -2.81 -7.64
N PHE A 61 -10.12 -2.71 -8.89
CA PHE A 61 -11.04 -1.67 -9.35
C PHE A 61 -12.23 -2.34 -10.03
N ASN A 62 -13.44 -2.03 -9.55
CA ASN A 62 -14.67 -2.40 -10.24
C ASN A 62 -15.01 -1.33 -11.26
N ILE A 63 -15.15 -1.72 -12.53
CA ILE A 63 -15.59 -0.86 -13.63
C ILE A 63 -16.91 -1.42 -14.18
N ASP A 64 -17.69 -0.61 -14.91
CA ASP A 64 -19.07 -0.92 -15.29
C ASP A 64 -19.33 -2.35 -15.80
N LYS A 65 -18.38 -2.94 -16.53
CA LYS A 65 -18.50 -4.30 -17.11
C LYS A 65 -17.27 -5.19 -16.88
N GLY A 66 -16.47 -4.90 -15.86
CA GLY A 66 -15.24 -5.64 -15.65
C GLY A 66 -14.58 -5.35 -14.31
N PHE A 67 -13.43 -5.98 -14.11
CA PHE A 67 -12.62 -5.80 -12.92
C PHE A 67 -11.16 -5.66 -13.36
N VAL A 68 -10.44 -4.74 -12.74
CA VAL A 68 -9.00 -4.54 -12.96
C VAL A 68 -8.28 -4.92 -11.67
N VAL A 69 -7.18 -5.66 -11.78
CA VAL A 69 -6.39 -6.10 -10.64
C VAL A 69 -4.93 -5.70 -10.87
N VAL A 70 -4.36 -4.96 -9.93
CA VAL A 70 -2.98 -4.48 -9.97
C VAL A 70 -2.27 -4.91 -8.68
N GLY A 71 -1.15 -5.64 -8.76
CA GLY A 71 -0.38 -5.98 -7.55
C GLY A 71 0.15 -4.72 -6.90
N LEU A 72 0.06 -4.58 -5.56
CA LEU A 72 0.49 -3.34 -4.88
C LEU A 72 1.98 -3.02 -5.16
N GLU A 73 2.83 -4.04 -5.20
CA GLU A 73 4.24 -3.87 -5.58
C GLU A 73 4.46 -3.32 -7.01
N SER A 74 3.46 -3.42 -7.89
CA SER A 74 3.55 -2.89 -9.26
C SER A 74 3.53 -1.37 -9.29
N PHE A 75 2.99 -0.69 -8.27
CA PHE A 75 3.05 0.77 -8.17
C PHE A 75 4.48 1.29 -8.01
N ALA A 76 5.37 0.47 -7.43
CA ALA A 76 6.80 0.77 -7.29
C ALA A 76 7.62 0.34 -8.51
N SER A 77 7.05 -0.48 -9.39
CA SER A 77 7.82 -1.18 -10.41
C SER A 77 8.09 -0.31 -11.62
N ALA A 78 9.36 -0.22 -12.03
CA ALA A 78 9.74 0.35 -13.32
C ALA A 78 9.22 -0.48 -14.52
N LYS A 79 8.75 -1.71 -14.27
CA LYS A 79 8.15 -2.63 -15.25
C LYS A 79 6.88 -3.24 -14.64
N PRO A 80 5.77 -2.48 -14.57
CA PRO A 80 4.54 -2.98 -13.97
C PRO A 80 3.99 -4.14 -14.78
N ASN A 81 3.47 -5.16 -14.09
CA ASN A 81 2.78 -6.28 -14.71
C ASN A 81 1.27 -6.12 -14.45
N ILE A 82 0.52 -5.74 -15.48
CA ILE A 82 -0.92 -5.48 -15.39
C ILE A 82 -1.64 -6.55 -16.21
N ALA A 83 -2.52 -7.31 -15.55
CA ALA A 83 -3.39 -8.27 -16.20
C ALA A 83 -4.79 -7.67 -16.37
N ALA A 84 -5.36 -7.78 -17.57
CA ALA A 84 -6.73 -7.40 -17.89
C ALA A 84 -7.32 -8.44 -18.86
N THR A 85 -8.61 -8.76 -18.73
CA THR A 85 -9.37 -9.71 -19.56
C THR A 85 -10.51 -9.00 -20.28
#